data_AF-A0A1H3JSX1-F1
#
_entry.id   AF-A0A1H3JSX1-F1
#
_cell.length_a   1.000
_cell.length_b   1.000
_cell.length_c   1.000
_cell.angle_alpha   90.00
_cell.angle_beta   90.00
_cell.angle_gamma   90.00
#
_symmetry.space_group_name_H-M   'P 1'
#
loop_
_entity.id
_entity.type
_entity.pdbx_description
1 polymer ?
#
loop_
_entity_poly.entity_id
_entity_poly.type
_entity_poly.pdbx_seq_one_letter_code
_entity_poly.pdbx_strand_id
1 'polypeptide(L)'
;MIFVLLRWLRRRFDLTQDMGTPADIVQDVEEGLVFQGTNLWVLMFAILVASVGLNVNSTAVVIGAMLISPLMGPIVGIGFGAATVRVDIIRRSGSNLLLATVISLMVSAAYFRLTPLTDAGTELLGRTVPTTWDVLIALFGGAAGAVALTRREKSNVLPGVAIATALMPPLCTAGYGLAMGEWRYMFGALYLFFINCVFIVLSTLLVVRLLPIPRATFTDSARARRVQLAVWGLALLTAVPSVYLGARIVRRTVFTHNAQRFVEEQFNLANSYIVSRRLTPETSTINVLLAGQTLSPEKLRALYARLPAYSLPDARLIVRQGLGSLDSADAHSLRLSLLEDVRSLGEQTLASYDDQVTRRLRSIVAATIVPSGLPTDSALLREVQIEHPLVRQLGVSTVVQPATDSLRADTLVVVAVRSRQPLPAPEAQRLGQWLKLRSGSRYRVRLLEQSEPVK
;
A
#
# COMPACT_ATOMS: atom_id res chain seq x y z
N MET A 1 6.89 -30.35 -34.57
CA MET A 1 6.31 -29.95 -33.26
C MET A 1 6.54 -28.47 -32.93
N ILE A 2 7.79 -27.99 -32.95
CA ILE A 2 8.14 -26.58 -32.64
C ILE A 2 7.44 -25.57 -33.55
N PHE A 3 7.36 -25.82 -34.86
CA PHE A 3 6.66 -24.93 -35.81
C PHE A 3 5.14 -24.83 -35.56
N VAL A 4 4.50 -25.93 -35.16
CA VAL A 4 3.08 -25.97 -34.83
C VAL A 4 2.83 -25.22 -33.52
N LEU A 5 3.71 -25.43 -32.53
CA LEU A 5 3.68 -24.71 -31.25
C LEU A 5 3.89 -23.20 -31.44
N LEU A 6 4.86 -22.78 -32.26
CA LEU A 6 5.13 -21.38 -32.57
C LEU A 6 3.96 -20.73 -33.32
N ARG A 7 3.32 -21.44 -34.27
CA ARG A 7 2.15 -20.93 -34.98
C ARG A 7 0.91 -20.86 -34.09
N TRP A 8 0.75 -21.82 -33.18
CA TRP A 8 -0.30 -21.83 -32.16
C TRP A 8 -0.12 -20.68 -31.16
N LEU A 9 1.11 -20.46 -30.66
CA LEU A 9 1.48 -19.34 -29.80
C LEU A 9 1.24 -18.00 -30.51
N ARG A 10 1.74 -17.85 -31.74
CA ARG A 10 1.59 -16.62 -32.51
C ARG A 10 0.13 -16.25 -32.70
N ARG A 11 -0.76 -17.21 -33.01
CA ARG A 11 -2.20 -16.93 -33.15
C ARG A 11 -2.87 -16.48 -31.85
N ARG A 12 -2.43 -16.99 -30.70
CA ARG A 12 -3.01 -16.68 -29.38
C ARG A 12 -2.51 -15.36 -28.79
N PHE A 13 -1.27 -14.98 -29.10
CA PHE A 13 -0.63 -13.77 -28.61
C PHE A 13 -0.55 -12.65 -29.67
N ASP A 14 -1.29 -12.76 -30.78
CA ASP A 14 -1.35 -11.73 -31.80
C ASP A 14 -2.23 -10.57 -31.35
N LEU A 15 -1.58 -9.48 -30.93
CA LEU A 15 -2.25 -8.27 -30.47
C LEU A 15 -2.94 -7.50 -31.60
N THR A 16 -2.68 -7.83 -32.87
CA THR A 16 -3.23 -7.10 -34.02
C THR A 16 -4.69 -7.46 -34.33
N GLN A 17 -5.19 -8.60 -33.84
CA GLN A 17 -6.56 -9.07 -34.13
C GLN A 17 -7.65 -8.19 -33.51
N ASP A 18 -7.42 -7.70 -32.27
CA ASP A 18 -8.36 -6.86 -31.52
C ASP A 18 -7.94 -5.38 -31.53
N MET A 19 -6.98 -5.00 -32.37
CA MET A 19 -6.42 -3.65 -32.41
C MET A 19 -7.40 -2.67 -33.05
N GLY A 20 -7.61 -1.51 -32.42
CA GLY A 20 -8.38 -0.40 -32.99
C GLY A 20 -7.70 0.19 -34.23
N THR A 21 -8.42 1.02 -35.01
CA THR A 21 -7.75 1.66 -36.15
C THR A 21 -6.70 2.66 -35.64
N PRO A 22 -5.60 2.89 -36.37
CA PRO A 22 -4.59 3.87 -35.93
C PRO A 22 -5.14 5.28 -35.67
N ALA A 23 -6.21 5.68 -36.38
CA ALA A 23 -6.87 6.95 -36.16
C ALA A 23 -7.61 6.96 -34.81
N ASP A 24 -8.38 5.90 -34.51
CA ASP A 24 -9.09 5.76 -33.24
C ASP A 24 -8.11 5.75 -32.05
N ILE A 25 -6.99 5.04 -32.17
CA ILE A 25 -5.98 4.96 -31.11
C ILE A 25 -5.36 6.34 -30.84
N VAL A 26 -5.06 7.12 -31.89
CA VAL A 26 -4.54 8.48 -31.73
C VAL A 26 -5.58 9.36 -31.05
N GLN A 27 -6.84 9.28 -31.47
CA GLN A 27 -7.93 10.05 -30.86
C GLN A 27 -8.10 9.68 -29.39
N ASP A 28 -8.07 8.40 -29.04
CA ASP A 28 -8.18 7.92 -27.66
C ASP A 28 -7.03 8.44 -26.78
N VAL A 29 -5.81 8.50 -27.32
CA VAL A 29 -4.67 9.13 -26.63
C VAL A 29 -4.96 10.60 -26.42
N GLU A 30 -5.38 11.34 -27.46
CA GLU A 30 -5.64 12.77 -27.39
C GLU A 30 -6.78 13.12 -26.42
N GLU A 31 -7.84 12.32 -26.36
CA GLU A 31 -8.92 12.43 -25.37
C GLU A 31 -8.38 12.22 -23.95
N GLY A 32 -7.48 11.25 -23.76
CA GLY A 32 -6.78 11.01 -22.50
C GLY A 32 -5.82 12.14 -22.09
N LEU A 33 -5.47 13.06 -23.00
CA LEU A 33 -4.64 14.24 -22.71
C LEU A 33 -5.44 15.44 -22.23
N VAL A 34 -6.78 15.43 -22.31
CA VAL A 34 -7.57 16.59 -21.90
C VAL A 34 -7.46 16.77 -20.39
N PHE A 35 -6.68 17.76 -19.96
CA PHE A 35 -6.41 18.05 -18.55
C PHE A 35 -6.96 19.42 -18.16
N GLN A 36 -8.26 19.61 -18.41
CA GLN A 36 -8.99 20.87 -18.15
C GLN A 36 -10.31 20.57 -17.45
N GLY A 37 -10.83 21.56 -16.69
CA GLY A 37 -12.14 21.50 -16.06
C GLY A 37 -12.32 20.28 -15.14
N THR A 38 -13.23 19.38 -15.51
CA THR A 38 -13.63 18.21 -14.72
C THR A 38 -12.47 17.31 -14.32
N ASN A 39 -11.53 17.03 -15.23
CA ASN A 39 -10.41 16.12 -14.94
C ASN A 39 -9.47 16.66 -13.86
N LEU A 40 -9.31 18.00 -13.78
CA LEU A 40 -8.54 18.64 -12.71
C LEU A 40 -9.25 18.52 -11.37
N TRP A 41 -10.57 18.75 -11.32
CA TRP A 41 -11.36 18.55 -10.11
C TRP A 41 -11.32 17.10 -9.62
N VAL A 42 -11.48 16.14 -10.53
CA VAL A 42 -11.37 14.71 -10.21
C VAL A 42 -9.98 14.38 -9.66
N LEU A 43 -8.91 14.91 -10.27
CA LEU A 43 -7.55 14.76 -9.72
C LEU A 43 -7.45 15.29 -8.29
N MET A 44 -7.93 16.51 -8.03
CA MET A 44 -7.87 17.13 -6.71
C MET A 44 -8.63 16.29 -5.67
N PHE A 45 -9.84 15.84 -5.99
CA PHE A 45 -10.61 14.96 -5.10
C PHE A 45 -9.91 13.61 -4.89
N ALA A 46 -9.35 13.02 -5.93
CA ALA A 46 -8.64 11.76 -5.81
C ALA A 46 -7.39 11.90 -4.91
N ILE A 47 -6.64 13.00 -5.00
CA ILE A 47 -5.50 13.28 -4.12
C ILE A 47 -5.94 13.48 -2.67
N LEU A 48 -7.07 14.15 -2.42
CA LEU A 48 -7.62 14.28 -1.08
C LEU A 48 -8.02 12.92 -0.51
N VAL A 49 -8.75 12.11 -1.27
CA VAL A 49 -9.15 10.75 -0.85
C VAL A 49 -7.93 9.86 -0.62
N ALA A 50 -6.90 9.94 -1.46
CA ALA A 50 -5.65 9.21 -1.28
C ALA A 50 -4.91 9.66 -0.02
N SER A 51 -4.86 10.97 0.25
CA SER A 51 -4.19 11.52 1.44
C SER A 51 -4.92 11.12 2.72
N VAL A 52 -6.26 11.09 2.71
CA VAL A 52 -7.08 10.52 3.79
C VAL A 52 -6.78 9.04 3.94
N GLY A 53 -6.79 8.27 2.85
CA GLY A 53 -6.50 6.84 2.84
C GLY A 53 -5.12 6.49 3.42
N LEU A 54 -4.10 7.29 3.10
CA LEU A 54 -2.75 7.17 3.66
C LEU A 54 -2.72 7.46 5.16
N ASN A 55 -3.45 8.49 5.61
CA ASN A 55 -3.50 8.88 7.01
C ASN A 55 -4.23 7.83 7.89
N VAL A 56 -5.30 7.22 7.36
CA VAL A 56 -6.01 6.12 8.03
C VAL A 56 -5.39 4.74 7.75
N ASN A 57 -4.25 4.70 7.05
CA ASN A 57 -3.52 3.47 6.70
C ASN A 57 -4.41 2.42 5.99
N SER A 58 -5.29 2.86 5.08
CA SER A 58 -6.24 2.04 4.34
C SER A 58 -5.85 1.90 2.87
N THR A 59 -5.22 0.77 2.54
CA THR A 59 -4.83 0.44 1.16
C THR A 59 -6.03 0.41 0.21
N ALA A 60 -7.22 -0.02 0.67
CA ALA A 60 -8.43 -0.07 -0.14
C ALA A 60 -8.90 1.33 -0.60
N VAL A 61 -8.87 2.32 0.30
CA VAL A 61 -9.23 3.71 -0.03
C VAL A 61 -8.21 4.32 -0.98
N VAL A 62 -6.92 4.04 -0.75
CA VAL A 62 -5.83 4.48 -1.61
C VAL A 62 -5.97 3.90 -3.02
N ILE A 63 -6.32 2.60 -3.15
CA ILE A 63 -6.63 1.98 -4.44
C ILE A 63 -7.87 2.61 -5.10
N GLY A 64 -8.93 2.88 -4.33
CA GLY A 64 -10.12 3.57 -4.86
C GLY A 64 -9.79 4.93 -5.47
N ALA A 65 -8.95 5.72 -4.80
CA ALA A 65 -8.48 7.01 -5.31
C ALA A 65 -7.63 6.89 -6.58
N MET A 66 -6.79 5.86 -6.66
CA MET A 66 -5.97 5.57 -7.84
C MET A 66 -6.83 5.32 -9.09
N LEU A 67 -7.93 4.56 -8.94
CA LEU A 67 -8.81 4.17 -10.06
C LEU A 67 -9.50 5.35 -10.74
N ILE A 68 -9.84 6.38 -9.97
CA ILE A 68 -10.54 7.56 -10.48
C ILE A 68 -9.57 8.63 -11.00
N SER A 69 -8.26 8.49 -10.75
CA SER A 69 -7.26 9.51 -11.07
C SER A 69 -6.93 9.57 -12.57
N PRO A 70 -7.01 10.74 -13.21
CA PRO A 70 -6.68 10.88 -14.63
C PRO A 70 -5.16 11.00 -14.92
N LEU A 71 -4.28 10.55 -14.02
CA LEU A 71 -2.82 10.66 -14.20
C LEU A 71 -2.24 9.76 -15.32
N MET A 72 -2.95 8.70 -15.69
CA MET A 72 -2.47 7.73 -16.68
C MET A 72 -2.31 8.34 -18.08
N GLY A 73 -3.27 9.15 -18.51
CA GLY A 73 -3.34 9.68 -19.88
C GLY A 73 -2.09 10.43 -20.31
N PRO A 74 -1.63 11.46 -19.57
CA PRO A 74 -0.40 12.19 -19.88
C PRO A 74 0.85 11.29 -19.96
N ILE A 75 1.00 10.30 -19.08
CA ILE A 75 2.22 9.47 -19.07
C ILE A 75 2.25 8.54 -20.29
N VAL A 76 1.12 7.88 -20.57
CA VAL A 76 0.98 7.02 -21.75
C VAL A 76 1.11 7.84 -23.04
N GLY A 77 0.59 9.07 -23.06
CA GLY A 77 0.74 10.00 -24.18
C GLY A 77 2.18 10.36 -24.51
N ILE A 78 3.06 10.52 -23.51
CA ILE A 78 4.50 10.73 -23.75
C ILE A 78 5.11 9.50 -24.47
N GLY A 79 4.83 8.30 -23.97
CA GLY A 79 5.34 7.04 -24.56
C GLY A 79 4.82 6.81 -25.98
N PHE A 80 3.51 7.03 -26.19
CA PHE A 80 2.87 6.93 -27.50
C PHE A 80 3.39 7.97 -28.48
N GLY A 81 3.52 9.23 -28.06
CA GLY A 81 4.07 10.31 -28.87
C GLY A 81 5.54 10.05 -29.25
N ALA A 82 6.34 9.51 -28.33
CA ALA A 82 7.71 9.11 -28.61
C ALA A 82 7.79 7.93 -29.59
N ALA A 83 6.89 6.95 -29.48
CA ALA A 83 6.79 5.83 -30.42
C ALA A 83 6.37 6.29 -31.82
N THR A 84 5.36 7.16 -31.93
CA THR A 84 4.82 7.65 -33.21
C THR A 84 5.56 8.87 -33.77
N VAL A 85 6.55 9.40 -33.04
CA VAL A 85 7.35 10.58 -33.42
C VAL A 85 6.49 11.85 -33.54
N ARG A 86 5.49 12.01 -32.65
CA ARG A 86 4.56 13.15 -32.61
C ARG A 86 4.92 14.11 -31.46
N VAL A 87 5.68 15.16 -31.78
CA VAL A 87 6.18 16.13 -30.77
C VAL A 87 5.05 16.90 -30.09
N ASP A 88 3.96 17.20 -30.79
CA ASP A 88 2.81 17.91 -30.22
C ASP A 88 2.16 17.13 -29.08
N ILE A 89 2.01 15.81 -29.26
CA ILE A 89 1.52 14.89 -28.23
C ILE A 89 2.50 14.88 -27.05
N ILE A 90 3.81 14.72 -27.28
CA ILE A 90 4.82 14.70 -26.22
C ILE A 90 4.79 15.99 -25.39
N ARG A 91 4.75 17.15 -26.06
CA ARG A 91 4.77 18.46 -25.39
C ARG A 91 3.51 18.69 -24.54
N ARG A 92 2.33 18.41 -25.10
CA ARG A 92 1.05 18.53 -24.37
C ARG A 92 1.03 17.58 -23.19
N SER A 93 1.40 16.32 -23.41
CA SER A 93 1.46 15.29 -22.37
C SER A 93 2.42 15.65 -21.24
N GLY A 94 3.63 16.11 -21.56
CA GLY A 94 4.61 16.55 -20.58
C GLY A 94 4.15 17.76 -19.77
N SER A 95 3.51 18.74 -20.43
CA SER A 95 2.96 19.93 -19.75
C SER A 95 1.81 19.54 -18.81
N ASN A 96 0.93 18.64 -19.23
CA ASN A 96 -0.19 18.17 -18.41
C ASN A 96 0.29 17.30 -17.24
N LEU A 97 1.29 16.46 -17.45
CA LEU A 97 1.91 15.69 -16.37
C LEU A 97 2.54 16.61 -15.32
N LEU A 98 3.29 17.64 -15.75
CA LEU A 98 3.88 18.62 -14.84
C LEU A 98 2.80 19.37 -14.05
N LEU A 99 1.75 19.85 -14.74
CA LEU A 99 0.61 20.50 -14.09
C LEU A 99 -0.06 19.58 -13.06
N ALA A 100 -0.30 18.33 -13.42
CA ALA A 100 -0.91 17.33 -12.55
C ALA A 100 -0.04 17.06 -11.32
N THR A 101 1.27 16.93 -11.50
CA THR A 101 2.23 16.76 -10.40
C THR A 101 2.20 17.97 -9.46
N VAL A 102 2.30 19.20 -9.98
CA VAL A 102 2.28 20.41 -9.16
C VAL A 102 0.97 20.53 -8.37
N ILE A 103 -0.18 20.33 -9.03
CA ILE A 103 -1.49 20.37 -8.35
C ILE A 103 -1.56 19.28 -7.28
N SER A 104 -1.12 18.06 -7.59
CA SER A 104 -1.13 16.94 -6.64
C SER A 104 -0.27 17.23 -5.41
N LEU A 105 0.93 17.80 -5.59
CA LEU A 105 1.79 18.20 -4.49
C LEU A 105 1.14 19.31 -3.65
N MET A 106 0.59 20.34 -4.29
CA MET A 106 -0.03 21.47 -3.58
C MET A 106 -1.26 21.04 -2.78
N VAL A 107 -2.13 20.21 -3.37
CA VAL A 107 -3.37 19.73 -2.71
C VAL A 107 -3.05 18.79 -1.56
N SER A 108 -2.16 17.82 -1.75
CA SER A 108 -1.76 16.92 -0.66
C SER A 108 -1.01 17.66 0.43
N ALA A 109 -0.11 18.59 0.09
CA ALA A 109 0.57 19.42 1.08
C ALA A 109 -0.41 20.30 1.87
N ALA A 110 -1.38 20.92 1.20
CA ALA A 110 -2.43 21.70 1.87
C ALA A 110 -3.25 20.83 2.83
N TYR A 111 -3.63 19.62 2.40
CA TYR A 111 -4.33 18.66 3.27
C TYR A 111 -3.52 18.30 4.52
N PHE A 112 -2.25 17.91 4.37
CA PHE A 112 -1.41 17.52 5.51
C PHE A 112 -1.01 18.70 6.40
N ARG A 113 -0.97 19.92 5.85
CA ARG A 113 -0.74 21.16 6.61
C ARG A 113 -1.95 21.52 7.49
N LEU A 114 -3.17 21.28 7.00
CA LEU A 114 -4.42 21.60 7.68
C LEU A 114 -4.85 20.52 8.68
N THR A 115 -4.40 19.27 8.47
CA THR A 115 -4.81 18.14 9.29
C THR A 115 -3.93 18.02 10.55
N PRO A 116 -4.50 17.90 11.76
CA PRO A 116 -3.72 17.80 13.01
C PRO A 116 -3.06 16.42 13.23
N LEU A 117 -3.27 15.46 12.33
CA LEU A 117 -2.70 14.13 12.36
C LEU A 117 -1.38 14.15 11.57
N THR A 118 -0.28 14.30 12.28
CA THR A 118 1.07 14.48 11.72
C THR A 118 1.90 13.18 11.69
N ASP A 119 1.42 12.12 12.34
CA ASP A 119 2.14 10.85 12.44
C ASP A 119 2.23 10.16 11.07
N ALA A 120 3.47 9.86 10.64
CA ALA A 120 3.73 9.14 9.40
C ALA A 120 3.30 7.68 9.54
N GLY A 121 2.14 7.32 9.00
CA GLY A 121 1.69 5.94 8.90
C GLY A 121 2.64 5.05 8.09
N THR A 122 2.59 3.74 8.31
CA THR A 122 3.44 2.76 7.61
C THR A 122 3.28 2.80 6.09
N GLU A 123 2.07 3.07 5.59
CA GLU A 123 1.81 3.22 4.14
C GLU A 123 2.46 4.49 3.55
N LEU A 124 2.64 5.58 4.32
CA LEU A 124 3.39 6.76 3.88
C LEU A 124 4.89 6.47 3.81
N LEU A 125 5.44 5.89 4.88
CA LEU A 125 6.88 5.60 4.97
C LEU A 125 7.31 4.59 3.91
N GLY A 126 6.47 3.60 3.60
CA GLY A 126 6.71 2.60 2.56
C GLY A 126 6.83 3.16 1.14
N ARG A 127 6.49 4.44 0.90
CA ARG A 127 6.52 5.08 -0.43
C ARG A 127 7.64 6.12 -0.57
N THR A 128 8.58 6.15 0.36
CA THR A 128 9.72 7.10 0.37
C THR A 128 11.00 6.53 -0.24
N VAL A 129 11.12 5.21 -0.34
CA VAL A 129 12.30 4.53 -0.89
C VAL A 129 11.86 3.64 -2.05
N PRO A 130 12.39 3.83 -3.26
CA PRO A 130 12.03 2.99 -4.39
C PRO A 130 12.55 1.57 -4.23
N THR A 131 11.72 0.61 -4.60
CA THR A 131 12.02 -0.81 -4.53
C THR A 131 12.13 -1.43 -5.92
N THR A 132 12.72 -2.62 -5.98
CA THR A 132 12.76 -3.41 -7.22
C THR A 132 11.35 -3.74 -7.72
N TRP A 133 10.40 -3.92 -6.81
CA TRP A 133 9.02 -4.26 -7.14
C TRP A 133 8.29 -3.12 -7.83
N ASP A 134 8.53 -1.87 -7.41
CA ASP A 134 7.93 -0.68 -8.04
C ASP A 134 8.31 -0.58 -9.52
N VAL A 135 9.59 -0.87 -9.84
CA VAL A 135 10.10 -0.86 -11.22
C VAL A 135 9.41 -1.93 -12.07
N LEU A 136 9.24 -3.14 -11.54
CA LEU A 136 8.56 -4.23 -12.25
C LEU A 136 7.08 -3.91 -12.46
N ILE A 137 6.40 -3.38 -11.43
CA ILE A 137 4.99 -2.96 -11.52
C ILE A 137 4.83 -1.86 -12.56
N ALA A 138 5.70 -0.84 -12.57
CA ALA A 138 5.66 0.24 -13.56
C ALA A 138 5.89 -0.27 -14.99
N LEU A 139 6.84 -1.20 -15.18
CA LEU A 139 7.14 -1.78 -16.48
C LEU A 139 5.96 -2.61 -17.03
N PHE A 140 5.45 -3.56 -16.24
CA PHE A 140 4.34 -4.42 -16.67
C PHE A 140 3.00 -3.69 -16.70
N GLY A 141 2.75 -2.78 -15.76
CA GLY A 141 1.59 -1.90 -15.75
C GLY A 141 1.57 -0.99 -16.96
N GLY A 142 2.71 -0.39 -17.32
CA GLY A 142 2.85 0.40 -18.55
C GLY A 142 2.65 -0.41 -19.83
N ALA A 143 3.09 -1.67 -19.86
CA ALA A 143 2.89 -2.56 -20.99
C ALA A 143 1.40 -2.91 -21.15
N ALA A 144 0.75 -3.30 -20.04
CA ALA A 144 -0.68 -3.60 -20.00
C ALA A 144 -1.51 -2.38 -20.41
N GLY A 145 -1.15 -1.18 -19.93
CA GLY A 145 -1.79 0.07 -20.31
C GLY A 145 -1.66 0.37 -21.80
N ALA A 146 -0.48 0.18 -22.37
CA ALA A 146 -0.26 0.37 -23.80
C ALA A 146 -1.03 -0.64 -24.65
N VAL A 147 -1.08 -1.91 -24.26
CA VAL A 147 -1.89 -2.93 -24.95
C VAL A 147 -3.37 -2.56 -24.89
N ALA A 148 -3.88 -2.22 -23.70
CA ALA A 148 -5.29 -1.88 -23.54
C ALA A 148 -5.71 -0.62 -24.30
N LEU A 149 -4.85 0.40 -24.35
CA LEU A 149 -5.06 1.60 -25.15
C LEU A 149 -5.20 1.29 -26.65
N THR A 150 -4.55 0.23 -27.13
CA THR A 150 -4.60 -0.15 -28.55
C THR A 150 -5.78 -1.06 -28.91
N ARG A 151 -6.58 -1.51 -27.94
CA ARG A 151 -7.73 -2.41 -28.19
C ARG A 151 -8.95 -1.64 -28.69
N ARG A 152 -9.70 -2.26 -29.60
CA ARG A 152 -10.98 -1.74 -30.10
C ARG A 152 -12.07 -1.71 -29.02
N GLU A 153 -12.13 -2.74 -28.19
CA GLU A 153 -13.05 -2.80 -27.04
C GLU A 153 -12.40 -2.22 -25.79
N LYS A 154 -12.97 -1.11 -25.32
CA LYS A 154 -12.44 -0.32 -24.22
C LYS A 154 -12.77 -0.99 -22.88
N SER A 155 -11.75 -1.54 -22.22
CA SER A 155 -11.79 -1.89 -20.79
C SER A 155 -10.68 -1.13 -20.07
N ASN A 156 -10.97 0.12 -19.71
CA ASN A 156 -9.98 1.05 -19.15
C ASN A 156 -9.65 0.77 -17.68
N VAL A 157 -10.42 -0.09 -17.01
CA VAL A 157 -10.33 -0.26 -15.55
C VAL A 157 -9.06 -1.02 -15.16
N LEU A 158 -8.75 -2.15 -15.80
CA LEU A 158 -7.75 -3.09 -15.27
C LEU A 158 -6.27 -2.62 -15.38
N PRO A 159 -5.81 -2.06 -16.51
CA PRO A 159 -4.44 -1.52 -16.61
C PRO A 159 -4.28 -0.18 -15.89
N GLY A 160 -5.37 0.61 -15.82
CA GLY A 160 -5.42 1.86 -15.08
C GLY A 160 -5.07 1.67 -13.61
N VAL A 161 -5.52 0.56 -13.01
CA VAL A 161 -5.17 0.19 -11.62
C VAL A 161 -3.65 0.05 -11.45
N ALA A 162 -3.00 -0.73 -12.32
CA ALA A 162 -1.58 -1.05 -12.19
C ALA A 162 -0.67 0.16 -12.40
N ILE A 163 -1.09 1.11 -13.25
CA ILE A 163 -0.37 2.37 -13.47
C ILE A 163 -0.59 3.31 -12.28
N ALA A 164 -1.84 3.45 -11.84
CA ALA A 164 -2.18 4.39 -10.79
C ALA A 164 -1.61 3.96 -9.41
N THR A 165 -1.46 2.65 -9.15
CA THR A 165 -0.81 2.12 -7.94
C THR A 165 0.63 2.56 -7.76
N ALA A 166 1.34 2.78 -8.87
CA ALA A 166 2.73 3.19 -8.87
C ALA A 166 2.90 4.72 -8.72
N LEU A 167 1.86 5.53 -8.94
CA LEU A 167 2.01 6.97 -9.15
C LEU A 167 1.41 7.85 -8.05
N MET A 168 0.20 7.52 -7.61
CA MET A 168 -0.56 8.40 -6.71
C MET A 168 0.00 8.46 -5.27
N PRO A 169 0.35 7.34 -4.60
CA PRO A 169 0.89 7.37 -3.25
C PRO A 169 2.22 8.12 -3.14
N PRO A 170 3.20 7.93 -4.06
CA PRO A 170 4.43 8.70 -4.02
C PRO A 170 4.18 10.21 -4.15
N LEU A 171 3.23 10.66 -4.99
CA LEU A 171 2.88 12.08 -5.07
C LEU A 171 2.29 12.62 -3.76
N CYS A 172 1.37 11.88 -3.13
CA CYS A 172 0.78 12.30 -1.85
C CYS A 172 1.82 12.28 -0.72
N THR A 173 2.73 11.30 -0.73
CA THR A 173 3.84 11.19 0.21
C THR A 173 4.85 12.33 0.03
N ALA A 174 5.09 12.76 -1.22
CA ALA A 174 5.89 13.93 -1.50
C ALA A 174 5.24 15.21 -0.94
N GLY A 175 3.92 15.37 -1.10
CA GLY A 175 3.18 16.48 -0.50
C GLY A 175 3.19 16.46 1.02
N TYR A 176 3.11 15.28 1.66
CA TYR A 176 3.33 15.12 3.10
C TYR A 176 4.73 15.61 3.51
N GLY A 177 5.77 15.15 2.82
CA GLY A 177 7.15 15.59 3.08
C GLY A 177 7.32 17.10 2.93
N LEU A 178 6.67 17.70 1.94
CA LEU A 178 6.64 19.16 1.75
C LEU A 178 5.91 19.88 2.90
N ALA A 179 4.77 19.35 3.36
CA ALA A 179 3.99 19.94 4.45
C ALA A 179 4.69 19.89 5.81
N MET A 180 5.43 18.81 6.07
CA MET A 180 6.15 18.59 7.34
C MET A 180 7.58 19.13 7.34
N GLY A 181 8.11 19.57 6.19
CA GLY A 181 9.51 19.99 6.05
C GLY A 181 10.51 18.83 5.98
N GLU A 182 10.03 17.60 5.79
CA GLU A 182 10.84 16.38 5.68
C GLU A 182 11.35 16.19 4.25
N TRP A 183 12.39 16.96 3.89
CA TRP A 183 12.98 16.96 2.54
C TRP A 183 13.39 15.57 2.04
N ARG A 184 13.85 14.70 2.94
CA ARG A 184 14.25 13.34 2.60
C ARG A 184 13.07 12.51 2.11
N TYR A 185 11.90 12.63 2.74
CA TYR A 185 10.68 11.96 2.29
C TYR A 185 10.15 12.55 1.00
N MET A 186 10.18 13.88 0.88
CA MET A 186 9.75 14.58 -0.33
C MET A 186 10.55 14.13 -1.56
N PHE A 187 11.88 14.23 -1.51
CA PHE A 187 12.73 13.86 -2.64
C PHE A 187 12.73 12.36 -2.90
N GLY A 188 12.66 11.53 -1.85
CA GLY A 188 12.57 10.07 -2.00
C GLY A 188 11.29 9.64 -2.73
N ALA A 189 10.14 10.22 -2.36
CA ALA A 189 8.86 9.91 -2.98
C ALA A 189 8.73 10.50 -4.40
N LEU A 190 9.24 11.72 -4.64
CA LEU A 190 9.33 12.29 -6.00
C LEU A 190 10.24 11.47 -6.91
N TYR A 191 11.33 10.94 -6.37
CA TYR A 191 12.25 10.07 -7.10
C TYR A 191 11.57 8.75 -7.49
N LEU A 192 10.82 8.12 -6.58
CA LEU A 192 9.99 6.95 -6.87
C LEU A 192 8.93 7.26 -7.95
N PHE A 193 8.20 8.36 -7.82
CA PHE A 193 7.23 8.82 -8.82
C PHE A 193 7.88 8.97 -10.21
N PHE A 194 9.01 9.67 -10.27
CA PHE A 194 9.73 9.92 -11.52
C PHE A 194 10.19 8.63 -12.20
N ILE A 195 10.80 7.70 -11.44
CA ILE A 195 11.22 6.41 -11.97
C ILE A 195 10.02 5.65 -12.55
N ASN A 196 8.90 5.62 -11.83
CA ASN A 196 7.70 4.92 -12.28
C ASN A 196 7.17 5.53 -13.58
N CYS A 197 7.10 6.87 -13.70
CA CYS A 197 6.74 7.55 -14.93
C CYS A 197 7.64 7.13 -16.10
N VAL A 198 8.97 7.10 -15.91
CA VAL A 198 9.89 6.75 -16.99
C VAL A 198 9.71 5.29 -17.42
N PHE A 199 9.61 4.34 -16.49
CA PHE A 199 9.40 2.94 -16.85
C PHE A 199 8.06 2.70 -17.56
N ILE A 200 6.99 3.41 -17.17
CA ILE A 200 5.71 3.37 -17.90
C ILE A 200 5.89 3.91 -19.32
N VAL A 201 6.54 5.07 -19.48
CA VAL A 201 6.82 5.68 -20.79
C VAL A 201 7.64 4.74 -21.69
N LEU A 202 8.70 4.13 -21.15
CA LEU A 202 9.54 3.18 -21.89
C LEU A 202 8.76 1.94 -22.31
N SER A 203 7.93 1.42 -21.42
CA SER A 203 7.09 0.26 -21.69
C SER A 203 6.06 0.55 -22.79
N THR A 204 5.38 1.70 -22.69
CA THR A 204 4.46 2.17 -23.73
C THR A 204 5.17 2.38 -25.06
N LEU A 205 6.36 3.00 -25.05
CA LEU A 205 7.16 3.18 -26.26
C LEU A 205 7.48 1.84 -26.91
N LEU A 206 7.91 0.86 -26.13
CA LEU A 206 8.27 -0.48 -26.62
C LEU A 206 7.06 -1.19 -27.22
N VAL A 207 5.93 -1.24 -26.51
CA VAL A 207 4.71 -1.92 -26.98
C VAL A 207 4.17 -1.27 -28.26
N VAL A 208 4.02 0.05 -28.29
CA VAL A 208 3.51 0.79 -29.46
C VAL A 208 4.44 0.62 -30.67
N ARG A 209 5.75 0.45 -30.45
CA ARG A 209 6.72 0.19 -31.52
C ARG A 209 6.69 -1.22 -32.07
N LEU A 210 6.26 -2.20 -31.27
CA LEU A 210 6.06 -3.57 -31.73
C LEU A 210 4.77 -3.73 -32.55
N LEU A 211 3.81 -2.82 -32.35
CA LEU A 211 2.55 -2.79 -33.08
C LEU A 211 2.69 -2.05 -34.42
N PRO A 212 1.89 -2.42 -35.44
CA PRO A 212 1.93 -1.81 -36.77
C PRO A 212 1.27 -0.43 -36.82
N ILE A 213 1.66 0.50 -35.93
CA ILE A 213 1.11 1.86 -35.86
C ILE A 213 1.96 2.80 -36.74
N PRO A 214 1.35 3.50 -37.71
CA PRO A 214 2.07 4.43 -38.59
C PRO A 214 2.68 5.60 -37.80
N ARG A 215 3.91 5.96 -38.17
CA ARG A 215 4.60 7.16 -37.65
C ARG A 215 3.96 8.42 -38.23
N ALA A 216 4.17 9.55 -37.56
CA ALA A 216 3.77 10.85 -38.08
C ALA A 216 4.33 11.06 -39.51
N THR A 217 3.45 11.41 -40.45
CA THR A 217 3.84 11.79 -41.80
C THR A 217 4.32 13.23 -41.77
N PHE A 218 5.55 13.45 -42.21
CA PHE A 218 6.13 14.78 -42.35
C PHE A 218 6.25 15.11 -43.83
N THR A 219 5.79 16.30 -44.23
CA THR A 219 5.90 16.80 -45.61
C THR A 219 7.34 17.10 -46.02
N ASP A 220 8.22 17.38 -45.06
CA ASP A 220 9.65 17.64 -45.26
C ASP A 220 10.51 16.53 -44.61
N SER A 221 11.29 15.82 -45.42
CA SER A 221 12.14 14.70 -45.00
C SER A 221 13.30 15.12 -44.09
N ALA A 222 13.83 16.34 -44.24
CA ALA A 222 14.92 16.86 -43.40
C ALA A 222 14.41 17.24 -42.01
N ARG A 223 13.20 17.83 -41.94
CA ARG A 223 12.51 18.08 -40.66
C ARG A 223 12.10 16.78 -39.99
N ALA A 224 11.60 15.79 -40.74
CA ALA A 224 11.26 14.47 -40.24
C ALA A 224 12.44 13.81 -39.53
N ARG A 225 13.61 13.80 -40.18
CA ARG A 225 14.83 13.19 -39.62
C ARG A 225 15.31 13.92 -38.36
N ARG A 226 15.28 15.25 -38.34
CA ARG A 226 15.65 16.04 -37.15
C ARG A 226 14.72 15.77 -35.97
N VAL A 227 13.41 15.76 -36.21
CA VAL A 227 12.41 15.46 -35.18
C VAL A 227 12.57 14.03 -34.68
N GLN A 228 12.76 13.07 -35.58
CA GLN A 228 13.00 11.68 -35.21
C GLN A 228 14.26 11.53 -34.35
N LEU A 229 15.38 12.16 -34.75
CA LEU A 229 16.62 12.16 -33.95
C LEU A 229 16.42 12.83 -32.59
N ALA A 230 15.68 13.93 -32.51
CA ALA A 230 15.38 14.60 -31.24
C ALA A 230 14.53 13.73 -30.31
N VAL A 231 13.49 13.09 -30.83
CA VAL A 231 12.62 12.17 -30.05
C VAL A 231 13.40 10.96 -29.56
N TRP A 232 14.22 10.35 -30.41
CA TRP A 232 15.08 9.23 -30.02
C TRP A 232 16.18 9.65 -29.05
N GLY A 233 16.76 10.83 -29.23
CA GLY A 233 17.73 11.40 -28.30
C GLY A 233 17.12 11.61 -26.92
N LEU A 234 15.91 12.19 -26.84
CA LEU A 234 15.19 12.37 -25.59
C LEU A 234 14.78 11.03 -24.94
N ALA A 235 14.34 10.07 -25.75
CA ALA A 235 14.01 8.73 -25.27
C ALA A 235 15.25 8.03 -24.70
N LEU A 236 16.40 8.12 -25.38
CA LEU A 236 17.66 7.54 -24.90
C LEU A 236 18.17 8.25 -23.64
N LEU A 237 18.07 9.59 -23.61
CA LEU A 237 18.46 10.43 -22.48
C LEU A 237 17.67 10.08 -21.20
N THR A 238 16.41 9.68 -21.33
CA THR A 238 15.58 9.26 -20.18
C THR A 238 15.70 7.76 -19.89
N ALA A 239 15.85 6.92 -20.92
CA ALA A 239 15.97 5.47 -20.80
C ALA A 239 17.24 5.03 -20.09
N VAL A 240 18.40 5.52 -20.55
CA VAL A 240 19.71 5.03 -20.08
C VAL A 240 19.91 5.28 -18.59
N PRO A 241 19.67 6.49 -18.05
CA PRO A 241 19.76 6.72 -16.61
C PRO A 241 18.75 5.86 -15.83
N SER A 242 17.53 5.70 -16.34
CA SER A 242 16.47 4.97 -15.64
C SER A 242 16.77 3.47 -15.54
N VAL A 243 17.27 2.86 -16.62
CA VAL A 243 17.73 1.47 -16.61
C VAL A 243 18.92 1.31 -15.66
N TYR A 244 19.87 2.25 -15.66
CA TYR A 244 20.99 2.24 -14.72
C TYR A 244 20.53 2.34 -13.26
N LEU A 245 19.61 3.26 -12.95
CA LEU A 245 19.04 3.42 -11.61
C LEU A 245 18.24 2.19 -11.17
N GLY A 246 17.41 1.64 -12.06
CA GLY A 246 16.68 0.39 -11.82
C GLY A 246 17.62 -0.78 -11.54
N ALA A 247 18.68 -0.95 -12.33
CA ALA A 247 19.71 -1.96 -12.09
C ALA A 247 20.43 -1.73 -10.75
N ARG A 248 20.65 -0.47 -10.35
CA ARG A 248 21.23 -0.12 -9.04
C ARG A 248 20.31 -0.52 -7.89
N ILE A 249 19.00 -0.29 -8.03
CA ILE A 249 17.98 -0.70 -7.05
C ILE A 249 17.97 -2.22 -6.91
N VAL A 250 17.95 -2.95 -8.03
CA VAL A 250 18.01 -4.43 -8.03
C VAL A 250 19.25 -4.94 -7.31
N ARG A 251 20.44 -4.42 -7.67
CA ARG A 251 21.71 -4.82 -7.03
C ARG A 251 21.69 -4.54 -5.53
N ARG A 252 21.17 -3.38 -5.10
CA ARG A 252 21.02 -3.01 -3.70
C ARG A 252 20.12 -3.99 -2.96
N THR A 253 18.94 -4.29 -3.52
CA THR A 253 17.97 -5.23 -2.93
C THR A 253 18.55 -6.63 -2.81
N VAL A 254 19.18 -7.14 -3.87
CA VAL A 254 19.81 -8.47 -3.88
C VAL A 254 20.94 -8.55 -2.85
N PHE A 255 21.82 -7.55 -2.78
CA PHE A 255 22.88 -7.51 -1.78
C PHE A 255 22.32 -7.52 -0.35
N THR A 256 21.36 -6.64 -0.05
CA THR A 256 20.77 -6.57 1.30
C THR A 256 20.11 -7.89 1.69
N HIS A 257 19.34 -8.50 0.79
CA HIS A 257 18.67 -9.77 1.04
C HIS A 257 19.69 -10.91 1.28
N ASN A 258 20.69 -11.04 0.41
CA ASN A 258 21.72 -12.07 0.53
C ASN A 258 22.59 -11.88 1.78
N ALA A 259 22.97 -10.63 2.08
CA ALA A 259 23.76 -10.31 3.26
C ALA A 259 22.97 -10.57 4.55
N GLN A 260 21.68 -10.26 4.57
CA GLN A 260 20.81 -10.57 5.69
C GLN A 260 20.69 -12.09 5.90
N ARG A 261 20.44 -12.84 4.83
CA ARG A 261 20.41 -14.30 4.86
C ARG A 261 21.72 -14.90 5.37
N PHE A 262 22.87 -14.39 4.90
CA PHE A 262 24.19 -14.80 5.37
C PHE A 262 24.34 -14.54 6.89
N VAL A 263 23.95 -13.35 7.36
CA VAL A 263 24.06 -13.00 8.78
C VAL A 263 23.15 -13.90 9.64
N GLU A 264 21.92 -14.15 9.21
CA GLU A 264 20.96 -14.98 9.94
C GLU A 264 21.36 -16.46 9.99
N GLU A 265 21.84 -17.03 8.87
CA GLU A 265 22.23 -18.44 8.81
C GLU A 265 23.60 -18.72 9.47
N GLN A 266 24.56 -17.79 9.36
CA GLN A 266 25.94 -18.06 9.79
C GLN A 266 26.30 -17.53 11.18
N PHE A 267 25.57 -16.52 11.71
CA PHE A 267 25.84 -15.93 13.02
C PHE A 267 24.85 -16.39 14.11
N ASN A 268 24.05 -17.43 13.84
CA ASN A 268 23.26 -18.11 14.86
C ASN A 268 24.13 -19.15 15.63
N LEU A 269 25.15 -18.65 16.32
CA LEU A 269 26.13 -19.48 17.02
C LEU A 269 25.81 -19.54 18.52
N ALA A 270 26.00 -20.72 19.13
CA ALA A 270 25.87 -20.88 20.58
C ALA A 270 26.81 -19.91 21.31
N ASN A 271 26.26 -19.11 22.23
CA ASN A 271 26.97 -18.13 23.07
C ASN A 271 27.54 -16.88 22.38
N SER A 272 27.03 -16.50 21.20
CA SER A 272 27.28 -15.17 20.62
C SER A 272 25.98 -14.53 20.14
N TYR A 273 25.77 -13.27 20.47
CA TYR A 273 24.59 -12.51 20.10
C TYR A 273 24.96 -11.33 19.21
N ILE A 274 24.13 -11.08 18.20
CA ILE A 274 24.32 -9.95 17.29
C ILE A 274 23.72 -8.70 17.94
N VAL A 275 24.58 -7.74 18.30
CA VAL A 275 24.18 -6.48 18.94
C VAL A 275 23.71 -5.46 17.90
N SER A 276 24.45 -5.35 16.79
CA SER A 276 24.04 -4.49 15.69
C SER A 276 24.50 -5.04 14.35
N ARG A 277 23.71 -4.74 13.31
CA ARG A 277 23.96 -5.11 11.92
C ARG A 277 23.86 -3.84 11.11
N ARG A 278 24.92 -3.51 10.37
CA ARG A 278 24.89 -2.41 9.41
C ARG A 278 25.32 -2.94 8.05
N LEU A 279 24.34 -3.09 7.16
CA LEU A 279 24.52 -3.48 5.78
C LEU A 279 24.65 -2.20 4.94
N THR A 280 25.76 -2.04 4.24
CA THR A 280 25.98 -0.88 3.35
C THR A 280 26.18 -1.40 1.94
N PRO A 281 25.11 -1.48 1.13
CA PRO A 281 25.17 -1.98 -0.23
C PRO A 281 26.07 -1.16 -1.15
N GLU A 282 26.25 0.14 -0.85
CA GLU A 282 27.02 1.06 -1.69
C GLU A 282 28.51 0.73 -1.69
N THR A 283 29.02 0.20 -0.57
CA THR A 283 30.41 -0.24 -0.40
C THR A 283 30.55 -1.76 -0.35
N SER A 284 29.45 -2.50 -0.55
CA SER A 284 29.37 -3.94 -0.34
C SER A 284 29.90 -4.38 1.03
N THR A 285 29.71 -3.57 2.08
CA THR A 285 30.23 -3.87 3.42
C THR A 285 29.14 -4.44 4.33
N ILE A 286 29.47 -5.52 5.03
CA ILE A 286 28.62 -6.16 6.04
C ILE A 286 29.29 -5.93 7.39
N ASN A 287 28.79 -4.97 8.16
CA ASN A 287 29.28 -4.72 9.52
C ASN A 287 28.42 -5.48 10.52
N VAL A 288 29.03 -6.38 11.28
CA VAL A 288 28.36 -7.15 12.34
C VAL A 288 29.07 -6.87 13.65
N LEU A 289 28.33 -6.40 14.65
CA LEU A 289 28.81 -6.25 16.02
C LEU A 289 28.31 -7.44 16.84
N LEU A 290 29.24 -8.21 17.38
CA LEU A 290 28.97 -9.39 18.19
C LEU A 290 29.31 -9.13 19.66
N ALA A 291 28.46 -9.65 20.55
CA ALA A 291 28.71 -9.76 21.99
C ALA A 291 28.69 -11.24 22.41
N GLY A 292 29.46 -11.58 23.44
CA GLY A 292 29.64 -12.96 23.91
C GLY A 292 31.04 -13.48 23.62
N GLN A 293 31.16 -14.79 23.34
CA GLN A 293 32.45 -15.40 23.03
C GLN A 293 33.05 -14.86 21.72
N THR A 294 34.34 -14.54 21.76
CA THR A 294 35.08 -14.12 20.56
C THR A 294 35.25 -15.31 19.60
N LEU A 295 34.91 -15.09 18.33
CA LEU A 295 35.14 -16.03 17.25
C LEU A 295 36.64 -16.15 16.99
N SER A 296 37.13 -17.40 16.94
CA SER A 296 38.50 -17.67 16.57
C SER A 296 38.81 -17.17 15.14
N PRO A 297 40.07 -16.79 14.84
CA PRO A 297 40.47 -16.37 13.49
C PRO A 297 40.15 -17.41 12.41
N GLU A 298 40.17 -18.70 12.75
CA GLU A 298 39.81 -19.79 11.83
C GLU A 298 38.32 -19.79 11.49
N LYS A 299 37.43 -19.59 12.48
CA LYS A 299 35.99 -19.45 12.24
C LYS A 299 35.69 -18.23 11.38
N LEU A 300 36.39 -17.11 11.61
CA LEU A 300 36.26 -15.93 10.76
C LEU A 300 36.65 -16.24 9.31
N ARG A 301 37.80 -16.88 9.07
CA ARG A 301 38.21 -17.30 7.71
C ARG A 301 37.18 -18.22 7.05
N ALA A 302 36.62 -19.16 7.80
CA ALA A 302 35.55 -20.04 7.30
C ALA A 302 34.28 -19.25 6.91
N LEU A 303 33.93 -18.21 7.67
CA LEU A 303 32.82 -17.29 7.33
C LEU A 303 33.11 -16.51 6.04
N TYR A 304 34.32 -15.95 5.89
CA TYR A 304 34.73 -15.28 4.65
C TYR A 304 34.67 -16.23 3.44
N ALA A 305 35.12 -17.47 3.59
CA ALA A 305 35.09 -18.47 2.52
C ALA A 305 33.65 -18.86 2.09
N ARG A 306 32.65 -18.64 2.94
CA ARG A 306 31.24 -18.90 2.63
C ARG A 306 30.54 -17.74 1.93
N LEU A 307 31.09 -16.53 1.90
CA LEU A 307 30.47 -15.37 1.24
C LEU A 307 30.11 -15.61 -0.25
N PRO A 308 30.96 -16.25 -1.07
CA PRO A 308 30.62 -16.53 -2.47
C PRO A 308 29.39 -17.44 -2.61
N ALA A 309 29.15 -18.37 -1.67
CA ALA A 309 27.99 -19.27 -1.69
C ALA A 309 26.65 -18.52 -1.55
N TYR A 310 26.68 -17.30 -0.97
CA TYR A 310 25.52 -16.41 -0.84
C TYR A 310 25.46 -15.36 -1.97
N SER A 311 26.20 -15.54 -3.07
CA SER A 311 26.33 -14.53 -4.13
C SER A 311 26.85 -13.18 -3.62
N LEU A 312 27.80 -13.22 -2.68
CA LEU A 312 28.49 -12.04 -2.11
C LEU A 312 30.01 -12.10 -2.35
N PRO A 313 30.50 -12.29 -3.59
CA PRO A 313 31.93 -12.51 -3.86
C PRO A 313 32.82 -11.32 -3.48
N ASP A 314 32.34 -10.09 -3.65
CA ASP A 314 33.09 -8.86 -3.39
C ASP A 314 32.76 -8.21 -2.03
N ALA A 315 32.00 -8.92 -1.17
CA ALA A 315 31.54 -8.34 0.08
C ALA A 315 32.65 -8.26 1.13
N ARG A 316 32.82 -7.08 1.72
CA ARG A 316 33.73 -6.88 2.87
C ARG A 316 32.97 -7.10 4.16
N LEU A 317 33.12 -8.29 4.74
CA LEU A 317 32.63 -8.58 6.08
C LEU A 317 33.56 -7.91 7.11
N ILE A 318 33.00 -7.13 8.03
CA ILE A 318 33.72 -6.52 9.15
C ILE A 318 33.03 -6.97 10.42
N VAL A 319 33.66 -7.91 11.12
CA VAL A 319 33.15 -8.42 12.39
C VAL A 319 33.84 -7.67 13.52
N ARG A 320 33.10 -6.80 14.21
CA ARG A 320 33.56 -6.15 15.43
C ARG A 320 33.15 -7.01 16.61
N GLN A 321 34.14 -7.39 17.42
CA GLN A 321 33.98 -8.21 18.62
C GLN A 321 34.67 -7.47 19.75
N GLY A 322 34.24 -7.67 21.00
CA GLY A 322 34.96 -7.08 22.14
C GLY A 322 34.15 -6.17 23.06
N LEU A 323 32.81 -6.23 23.04
CA LEU A 323 32.02 -5.76 24.20
C LEU A 323 32.33 -6.56 25.50
N GLY A 324 33.18 -7.58 25.43
CA GLY A 324 33.64 -8.39 26.57
C GLY A 324 35.12 -8.23 26.93
N SER A 325 35.91 -7.37 26.26
CA SER A 325 37.35 -7.20 26.54
C SER A 325 37.69 -5.86 27.20
N LEU A 326 36.72 -5.24 27.88
CA LEU A 326 36.97 -4.07 28.72
C LEU A 326 37.17 -4.56 30.16
N ASP A 327 38.41 -4.92 30.48
CA ASP A 327 38.87 -5.09 31.86
C ASP A 327 38.91 -3.70 32.52
N SER A 328 37.80 -3.30 33.14
CA SER A 328 37.74 -2.32 34.21
C SER A 328 36.32 -2.31 34.78
N ALA A 329 36.19 -2.06 36.08
CA ALA A 329 34.91 -2.01 36.80
C ALA A 329 33.87 -1.07 36.15
N ASP A 330 34.30 -0.13 35.31
CA ASP A 330 33.48 0.83 34.55
C ASP A 330 32.71 0.19 33.38
N ALA A 331 33.20 -0.92 32.81
CA ALA A 331 32.49 -1.61 31.74
C ALA A 331 31.29 -2.42 32.27
N HIS A 332 31.37 -2.88 33.52
CA HIS A 332 30.29 -3.62 34.16
C HIS A 332 29.14 -2.70 34.57
N SER A 333 29.44 -1.49 35.04
CA SER A 333 28.43 -0.45 35.31
C SER A 333 27.79 0.05 34.02
N LEU A 334 28.57 0.26 32.94
CA LEU A 334 28.03 0.63 31.63
C LEU A 334 27.20 -0.50 30.99
N ARG A 335 27.58 -1.76 31.21
CA ARG A 335 26.79 -2.92 30.78
C ARG A 335 25.47 -3.00 31.53
N LEU A 336 25.48 -2.74 32.84
CA LEU A 336 24.27 -2.71 33.66
C LEU A 336 23.38 -1.54 33.23
N SER A 337 23.93 -0.34 33.01
CA SER A 337 23.15 0.81 32.55
C SER A 337 22.57 0.60 31.14
N LEU A 338 23.33 0.02 30.21
CA LEU A 338 22.83 -0.30 28.86
C LEU A 338 21.80 -1.44 28.87
N LEU A 339 21.96 -2.44 29.74
CA LEU A 339 20.96 -3.48 29.93
C LEU A 339 19.68 -2.91 30.54
N GLU A 340 19.80 -1.95 31.45
CA GLU A 340 18.68 -1.29 32.09
C GLU A 340 17.98 -0.31 31.14
N ASP A 341 18.71 0.40 30.28
CA ASP A 341 18.15 1.20 29.18
C ASP A 341 17.44 0.32 28.14
N VAL A 342 18.04 -0.80 27.73
CA VAL A 342 17.40 -1.72 26.77
C VAL A 342 16.19 -2.40 27.41
N ARG A 343 16.25 -2.73 28.69
CA ARG A 343 15.13 -3.34 29.42
C ARG A 343 14.00 -2.34 29.65
N SER A 344 14.31 -1.09 30.00
CA SER A 344 13.31 -0.03 30.17
C SER A 344 12.68 0.37 28.84
N LEU A 345 13.45 0.48 27.76
CA LEU A 345 12.92 0.64 26.39
C LEU A 345 12.05 -0.55 26.00
N GLY A 346 12.48 -1.77 26.32
CA GLY A 346 11.71 -2.99 26.09
C GLY A 346 10.38 -2.99 26.84
N GLU A 347 10.39 -2.66 28.13
CA GLU A 347 9.20 -2.56 28.97
C GLU A 347 8.25 -1.43 28.51
N GLN A 348 8.78 -0.28 28.10
CA GLN A 348 7.99 0.80 27.50
C GLN A 348 7.36 0.38 26.17
N THR A 349 8.14 -0.32 25.32
CA THR A 349 7.62 -0.79 24.03
C THR A 349 6.55 -1.87 24.25
N LEU A 350 6.77 -2.81 25.17
CA LEU A 350 5.79 -3.83 25.58
C LEU A 350 4.51 -3.20 26.13
N ALA A 351 4.62 -2.21 27.02
CA ALA A 351 3.48 -1.47 27.55
C ALA A 351 2.71 -0.74 26.43
N SER A 352 3.42 -0.17 25.45
CA SER A 352 2.79 0.48 24.29
C SER A 352 2.08 -0.52 23.37
N TYR A 353 2.64 -1.73 23.20
CA TYR A 353 2.01 -2.81 22.45
C TYR A 353 0.76 -3.31 23.17
N ASP A 354 0.80 -3.48 24.49
CA ASP A 354 -0.34 -3.92 25.28
C ASP A 354 -1.49 -2.91 25.24
N ASP A 355 -1.18 -1.62 25.29
CA ASP A 355 -2.18 -0.56 25.10
C ASP A 355 -2.76 -0.56 23.68
N GLN A 356 -1.93 -0.74 22.64
CA GLN A 356 -2.41 -0.88 21.26
C GLN A 356 -3.30 -2.12 21.08
N VAL A 357 -2.93 -3.26 21.66
CA VAL A 357 -3.71 -4.50 21.64
C VAL A 357 -5.04 -4.30 22.37
N THR A 358 -5.02 -3.64 23.54
CA THR A 358 -6.22 -3.34 24.31
C THR A 358 -7.15 -2.38 23.57
N ARG A 359 -6.63 -1.35 22.91
CA ARG A 359 -7.42 -0.44 22.06
C ARG A 359 -8.02 -1.17 20.87
N ARG A 360 -7.26 -2.06 20.21
CA ARG A 360 -7.77 -2.88 19.10
C ARG A 360 -8.84 -3.86 19.56
N LEU A 361 -8.62 -4.56 20.67
CA LEU A 361 -9.62 -5.43 21.30
C LEU A 361 -10.87 -4.64 21.66
N ARG A 362 -10.75 -3.46 22.26
CA ARG A 362 -11.90 -2.56 22.51
C ARG A 362 -12.60 -2.15 21.24
N SER A 363 -11.88 -1.84 20.16
CA SER A 363 -12.50 -1.48 18.87
C SER A 363 -13.20 -2.66 18.20
N ILE A 364 -12.65 -3.87 18.31
CA ILE A 364 -13.26 -5.11 17.81
C ILE A 364 -14.49 -5.45 18.65
N VAL A 365 -14.39 -5.37 19.98
CA VAL A 365 -15.55 -5.57 20.89
C VAL A 365 -16.62 -4.53 20.60
N ALA A 366 -16.27 -3.25 20.43
CA ALA A 366 -17.22 -2.20 20.06
C ALA A 366 -17.83 -2.42 18.67
N ALA A 367 -17.09 -2.98 17.72
CA ALA A 367 -17.59 -3.35 16.39
C ALA A 367 -18.41 -4.66 16.39
N THR A 368 -18.20 -5.54 17.37
CA THR A 368 -18.92 -6.82 17.52
C THR A 368 -20.22 -6.64 18.32
N ILE A 369 -20.31 -5.60 19.14
CA ILE A 369 -21.59 -5.16 19.72
C ILE A 369 -22.40 -4.51 18.60
N VAL A 370 -23.17 -5.33 17.88
CA VAL A 370 -24.21 -4.81 16.97
C VAL A 370 -25.15 -3.96 17.83
N PRO A 371 -25.30 -2.65 17.58
CA PRO A 371 -26.20 -1.84 18.38
C PRO A 371 -27.62 -2.37 18.20
N SER A 372 -28.20 -2.89 19.29
CA SER A 372 -29.56 -3.46 19.35
C SER A 372 -30.66 -2.43 19.07
N GLY A 373 -30.29 -1.16 18.87
CA GLY A 373 -31.22 -0.02 18.78
C GLY A 373 -31.86 0.34 20.12
N LEU A 374 -31.56 -0.39 21.19
CA LEU A 374 -32.11 -0.17 22.53
C LEU A 374 -31.11 0.64 23.38
N PRO A 375 -31.59 1.48 24.32
CA PRO A 375 -30.74 2.18 25.27
C PRO A 375 -30.01 1.19 26.20
N THR A 376 -28.94 1.64 26.85
CA THR A 376 -28.14 0.83 27.80
C THR A 376 -29.01 0.06 28.79
N ASP A 377 -28.62 -1.18 29.12
CA ASP A 377 -29.38 -2.13 29.95
C ASP A 377 -29.95 -1.52 31.24
N SER A 378 -29.19 -0.64 31.90
CA SER A 378 -29.59 0.03 33.14
C SER A 378 -30.63 1.15 32.97
N ALA A 379 -30.70 1.76 31.78
CA ALA A 379 -31.74 2.74 31.44
C ALA A 379 -33.02 2.02 31.03
N LEU A 380 -32.91 0.96 30.22
CA LEU A 380 -34.05 0.14 29.81
C LEU A 380 -34.70 -0.56 31.00
N LEU A 381 -33.92 -1.06 31.96
CA LEU A 381 -34.45 -1.65 33.20
C LEU A 381 -35.30 -0.65 34.00
N ARG A 382 -34.87 0.60 34.11
CA ARG A 382 -35.62 1.65 34.83
C ARG A 382 -36.93 1.98 34.14
N GLU A 383 -36.94 2.08 32.81
CA GLU A 383 -38.17 2.29 32.04
C GLU A 383 -39.15 1.11 32.20
N VAL A 384 -38.65 -0.12 32.08
CA VAL A 384 -39.48 -1.33 32.22
C VAL A 384 -39.99 -1.50 33.65
N GLN A 385 -39.24 -1.08 34.67
CA GLN A 385 -39.69 -1.13 36.07
C GLN A 385 -40.82 -0.15 36.39
N ILE A 386 -40.91 0.97 35.66
CA ILE A 386 -42.01 1.94 35.82
C ILE A 386 -43.31 1.34 35.29
N GLU A 387 -43.28 0.70 34.12
CA GLU A 387 -44.45 0.08 33.49
C GLU A 387 -44.78 -1.32 34.08
N HIS A 388 -43.75 -2.07 34.50
CA HIS A 388 -43.87 -3.43 35.03
C HIS A 388 -43.02 -3.60 36.32
N PRO A 389 -43.58 -3.26 37.50
CA PRO A 389 -42.85 -3.30 38.78
C PRO A 389 -42.38 -4.70 39.20
N LEU A 390 -42.88 -5.77 38.56
CA LEU A 390 -42.54 -7.16 38.84
C LEU A 390 -41.18 -7.59 38.26
N VAL A 391 -40.60 -6.80 37.35
CA VAL A 391 -39.32 -7.07 36.69
C VAL A 391 -38.14 -6.62 37.55
N ARG A 392 -37.26 -7.55 37.92
CA ARG A 392 -36.08 -7.25 38.76
C ARG A 392 -34.78 -7.18 37.98
N GLN A 393 -34.64 -8.02 36.95
CA GLN A 393 -33.44 -8.07 36.12
C GLN A 393 -33.87 -8.08 34.66
N LEU A 394 -33.13 -7.33 33.85
CA LEU A 394 -33.29 -7.25 32.41
C LEU A 394 -31.90 -7.30 31.79
N GLY A 395 -31.72 -8.19 30.81
CA GLY A 395 -30.50 -8.27 30.01
C GLY A 395 -30.84 -8.23 28.53
N VAL A 396 -30.07 -7.47 27.75
CA VAL A 396 -30.23 -7.37 26.31
C VAL A 396 -28.99 -7.98 25.65
N SER A 397 -29.20 -8.85 24.66
CA SER A 397 -28.12 -9.42 23.87
C SER A 397 -28.52 -9.54 22.41
N THR A 398 -27.55 -9.40 21.50
CA THR A 398 -27.75 -9.59 20.06
C THR A 398 -27.12 -10.90 19.64
N VAL A 399 -27.90 -11.79 19.06
CA VAL A 399 -27.46 -13.09 18.56
C VAL A 399 -27.56 -13.11 17.05
N VAL A 400 -26.45 -13.38 16.38
CA VAL A 400 -26.40 -13.56 14.93
C VAL A 400 -26.74 -15.03 14.62
N GLN A 401 -27.81 -15.27 13.88
CA GLN A 401 -28.21 -16.59 13.39
C GLN A 401 -27.80 -16.75 11.92
N PRO A 402 -26.71 -17.49 11.63
CA PRO A 402 -26.34 -17.80 10.25
C PRO A 402 -27.36 -18.77 9.64
N ALA A 403 -27.85 -18.46 8.43
CA ALA A 403 -28.71 -19.35 7.65
C ALA A 403 -27.88 -20.30 6.79
N THR A 404 -28.31 -21.56 6.65
CA THR A 404 -27.62 -22.62 5.87
C THR A 404 -27.61 -22.37 4.35
N ASP A 405 -28.46 -21.47 3.88
CA ASP A 405 -28.92 -21.33 2.52
C ASP A 405 -28.78 -19.89 1.98
N SER A 406 -28.26 -18.96 2.80
CA SER A 406 -27.91 -17.62 2.33
C SER A 406 -26.68 -17.06 3.07
N LEU A 407 -25.85 -16.27 2.36
CA LEU A 407 -24.73 -15.52 2.94
C LEU A 407 -25.18 -14.39 3.91
N ARG A 408 -26.48 -14.26 4.19
CA ARG A 408 -27.03 -13.28 5.12
C ARG A 408 -27.28 -13.96 6.46
N ALA A 409 -26.47 -13.61 7.46
CA ALA A 409 -26.78 -13.96 8.83
C ALA A 409 -27.85 -12.99 9.38
N ASP A 410 -28.96 -13.52 9.88
CA ASP A 410 -30.05 -12.71 10.44
C ASP A 410 -29.74 -12.39 11.91
N THR A 411 -30.03 -11.17 12.36
CA THR A 411 -29.68 -10.72 13.72
C THR A 411 -30.92 -10.68 14.61
N LEU A 412 -30.92 -11.48 15.68
CA LEU A 412 -31.99 -11.57 16.67
C LEU A 412 -31.59 -10.79 17.93
N VAL A 413 -32.43 -9.85 18.38
CA VAL A 413 -32.28 -9.21 19.68
C VAL A 413 -33.03 -10.06 20.71
N VAL A 414 -32.31 -10.57 21.71
CA VAL A 414 -32.87 -11.34 22.81
C VAL A 414 -32.93 -10.45 24.05
N VAL A 415 -34.13 -10.29 24.60
CA VAL A 415 -34.35 -9.57 25.86
C VAL A 415 -34.75 -10.59 26.91
N ALA A 416 -33.85 -10.85 27.85
CA ALA A 416 -34.10 -11.75 28.97
C ALA A 416 -34.65 -10.93 30.15
N VAL A 417 -35.82 -11.33 30.65
CA VAL A 417 -36.51 -10.67 31.75
C VAL A 417 -36.68 -11.68 32.88
N ARG A 418 -36.26 -11.29 34.09
CA ARG A 418 -36.48 -12.07 35.31
C ARG A 418 -37.48 -11.38 36.21
N SER A 419 -38.57 -12.07 36.51
CA SER A 419 -39.67 -11.57 37.34
C SER A 419 -39.94 -12.47 38.55
N ARG A 420 -40.50 -11.88 39.62
CA ARG A 420 -40.89 -12.60 40.85
C ARG A 420 -42.02 -13.61 40.63
N GLN A 421 -42.90 -13.33 39.67
CA GLN A 421 -44.03 -14.16 39.27
C GLN A 421 -44.07 -14.19 37.73
N PRO A 422 -44.57 -15.27 37.11
CA PRO A 422 -44.73 -15.31 35.65
C PRO A 422 -45.60 -14.13 35.21
N LEU A 423 -45.14 -13.40 34.19
CA LEU A 423 -45.88 -12.28 33.64
C LEU A 423 -47.18 -12.82 33.01
N PRO A 424 -48.34 -12.18 33.24
CA PRO A 424 -49.56 -12.53 32.53
C PRO A 424 -49.34 -12.44 31.01
N ALA A 425 -49.82 -13.44 30.25
CA ALA A 425 -49.70 -13.48 28.79
C ALA A 425 -50.01 -12.16 28.05
N PRO A 426 -51.04 -11.38 28.41
CA PRO A 426 -51.30 -10.10 27.75
C PRO A 426 -50.25 -9.02 28.05
N GLU A 427 -49.61 -9.05 29.22
CA GLU A 427 -48.56 -8.09 29.60
C GLU A 427 -47.24 -8.41 28.90
N ALA A 428 -46.88 -9.69 28.84
CA ALA A 428 -45.71 -10.16 28.09
C ALA A 428 -45.77 -9.78 26.61
N GLN A 429 -46.95 -9.89 26.00
CA GLN A 429 -47.17 -9.50 24.61
C GLN A 429 -47.04 -7.99 24.38
N ARG A 430 -47.57 -7.15 25.29
CA ARG A 430 -47.42 -5.69 25.22
C ARG A 430 -45.96 -5.27 25.35
N LEU A 431 -45.23 -5.86 26.29
CA LEU A 431 -43.80 -5.59 26.47
C LEU A 431 -42.99 -5.99 25.22
N GLY A 432 -43.28 -7.15 24.64
CA GLY A 432 -42.64 -7.60 23.40
C GLY A 432 -42.92 -6.67 22.20
N GLN A 433 -44.15 -6.17 22.06
CA GLN A 433 -44.51 -5.21 21.02
C GLN A 433 -43.83 -3.85 21.21
N TRP A 434 -43.78 -3.37 22.46
CA TRP A 434 -43.11 -2.12 22.82
C TRP A 434 -41.59 -2.17 22.53
N LEU A 435 -40.92 -3.26 22.91
CA LEU A 435 -39.50 -3.48 22.62
C LEU A 435 -39.21 -3.58 21.12
N LYS A 436 -40.13 -4.18 20.34
CA LYS A 436 -40.03 -4.25 18.87
C LYS A 436 -40.16 -2.88 18.20
N LEU A 437 -41.04 -2.02 18.70
CA LEU A 437 -41.17 -0.63 18.24
C LEU A 437 -39.93 0.19 18.57
N ARG A 438 -39.42 0.07 19.81
CA ARG A 438 -38.26 0.82 20.31
C ARG A 438 -36.95 0.45 19.60
N SER A 439 -36.77 -0.82 19.23
CA SER A 439 -35.63 -1.34 18.46
C SER A 439 -35.69 -1.00 16.95
N GLY A 440 -36.69 -0.24 16.51
CA GLY A 440 -36.75 0.32 15.16
C GLY A 440 -37.28 -0.63 14.07
N SER A 441 -38.06 -1.66 14.42
CA SER A 441 -38.71 -2.64 13.52
C SER A 441 -37.78 -3.47 12.61
N ARG A 442 -36.48 -3.17 12.58
CA ARG A 442 -35.46 -3.84 11.76
C ARG A 442 -34.92 -5.12 12.39
N TYR A 443 -35.07 -5.28 13.70
CA TYR A 443 -34.58 -6.45 14.43
C TYR A 443 -35.76 -7.32 14.91
N ARG A 444 -35.61 -8.65 14.81
CA ARG A 444 -36.53 -9.58 15.48
C ARG A 444 -36.21 -9.57 16.97
N VAL A 445 -37.18 -9.21 17.80
CA VAL A 445 -37.04 -9.22 19.26
C VAL A 445 -37.68 -10.49 19.82
N ARG A 446 -36.95 -11.24 20.64
CA ARG A 446 -37.48 -12.40 21.38
C ARG A 446 -37.34 -12.17 22.88
N LEU A 447 -38.46 -12.25 23.59
CA LEU A 447 -38.52 -12.19 25.05
C LEU A 447 -38.21 -13.59 25.61
N LEU A 448 -37.28 -13.67 26.56
CA LEU A 448 -37.04 -14.87 27.38
C LEU A 448 -37.43 -14.57 28.82
N GLU A 449 -38.47 -15.23 29.32
CA GLU A 449 -38.91 -15.09 30.70
C GLU A 449 -38.26 -16.17 31.58
N GLN A 450 -37.68 -15.76 32.70
CA GLN A 450 -37.23 -16.67 33.75
C GLN A 450 -37.92 -16.29 35.06
N SER A 451 -38.66 -17.23 35.65
CA SER A 451 -39.19 -17.07 37.01
C SER A 451 -38.14 -17.43 38.05
N GLU A 452 -38.14 -16.76 39.20
CA GLU A 452 -37.37 -17.23 40.36
C GLU A 452 -37.93 -18.59 40.81
N PRO A 453 -37.08 -19.62 41.06
CA PRO A 453 -37.56 -20.84 41.68
C PRO A 453 -38.08 -20.50 43.08
N VAL A 454 -39.33 -20.86 43.35
CA VAL A 454 -39.91 -20.80 44.69
C VAL A 454 -39.09 -21.76 45.56
N LYS A 455 -38.42 -21.23 46.59
CA LYS A 455 -37.72 -22.04 47.60
C LYS A 455 -38.71 -22.69 48.54
#